data_AF-A0A842XI04-F1
#
_entry.id   AF-A0A842XI04-F1
#
_cell.length_a   1.000
_cell.length_b   1.000
_cell.length_c   1.000
_cell.angle_alpha   90.00
_cell.angle_beta   90.00
_cell.angle_gamma   90.00
#
_symmetry.space_group_name_H-M   'P 1'
#
loop_
_entity.id
_entity.type
_entity.pdbx_description
1 polymer ?
#
loop_
_entity_poly.entity_id
_entity_poly.type
_entity_poly.pdbx_seq_one_letter_code
_entity_poly.pdbx_strand_id
1 'polypeptide(L)'
;MIRQRFREERSSLGIVLRPIAEVILENDDVAVEIPMYIDSGADVSMIPFRFGRALGFKQEEDDAIQEIKGVSGAGVPYILKEVTLRLNGKRLKVRTA
;
A
#
# COMPACT_ATOMS: atom_id res chain seq x y z
N MET A 1 -7.90 16.10 8.99
CA MET A 1 -7.35 15.10 9.92
C MET A 1 -8.03 13.76 9.64
N ILE A 2 -7.28 12.73 9.25
CA ILE A 2 -7.83 11.38 9.05
C ILE A 2 -7.89 10.74 10.44
N ARG A 3 -9.09 10.33 10.90
CA ARG A 3 -9.21 9.57 12.16
C ARG A 3 -8.70 8.16 11.90
N GLN A 4 -7.58 7.82 12.53
CA GLN A 4 -6.94 6.51 12.42
C GLN A 4 -7.64 5.53 13.37
N ARG A 5 -7.96 4.33 12.90
CA ARG A 5 -8.41 3.25 13.79
C ARG A 5 -7.18 2.44 14.17
N PHE A 6 -7.05 2.13 15.45
CA PHE A 6 -5.99 1.24 15.92
C PHE A 6 -6.51 -0.19 15.95
N ARG A 7 -5.74 -1.13 15.41
CA ARG A 7 -6.02 -2.57 15.47
C ARG A 7 -5.00 -3.25 16.37
N GLU A 8 -5.48 -4.12 17.25
CA GLU A 8 -4.61 -4.98 18.05
C GLU A 8 -3.96 -6.06 17.19
N GLU A 9 -2.65 -6.20 17.29
CA GLU A 9 -1.88 -7.22 16.59
C GLU A 9 -0.81 -7.81 17.51
N ARG A 10 -0.55 -9.11 17.38
CA ARG A 10 0.54 -9.78 18.10
C ARG A 10 1.86 -9.56 17.37
N SER A 11 2.88 -9.20 18.14
CA SER A 11 4.25 -9.01 17.67
C SER A 11 5.25 -9.57 18.68
N SER A 12 6.55 -9.47 18.39
CA SER A 12 7.62 -9.80 19.35
C SER A 12 7.59 -8.96 20.62
N LEU A 13 6.90 -7.81 20.61
CA LEU A 13 6.71 -6.92 21.77
C LEU A 13 5.41 -7.22 22.55
N GLY A 14 4.70 -8.30 22.21
CA GLY A 14 3.36 -8.59 22.75
C GLY A 14 2.25 -8.02 21.87
N ILE A 15 1.12 -7.65 22.49
CA ILE A 15 -0.01 -7.03 21.78
C ILE A 15 0.30 -5.55 21.57
N VAL A 16 0.29 -5.12 20.32
CA VAL A 16 0.52 -3.73 19.92
C VAL A 16 -0.68 -3.18 19.15
N LEU A 17 -0.91 -1.87 19.28
CA LEU A 17 -1.94 -1.15 18.54
C LEU A 17 -1.32 -0.54 17.28
N ARG A 18 -1.67 -1.08 16.10
CA ARG A 18 -1.20 -0.57 14.80
C ARG A 18 -2.19 0.44 14.22
N PRO A 19 -1.74 1.61 13.70
CA PRO A 19 -2.61 2.55 13.02
C PRO A 19 -2.97 2.03 11.62
N ILE A 20 -4.26 1.80 11.38
CA ILE A 20 -4.75 1.21 10.13
C ILE A 20 -5.88 2.06 9.54
N ALA A 21 -5.90 2.15 8.22
CA ALA A 21 -7.01 2.67 7.45
C ALA A 21 -7.54 1.60 6.50
N GLU A 22 -8.86 1.45 6.46
CA GLU A 22 -9.52 0.78 5.34
C GLU A 22 -9.52 1.75 4.15
N VAL A 23 -8.98 1.28 3.03
CA VAL A 23 -8.91 2.06 1.79
C VAL A 23 -9.48 1.25 0.64
N ILE A 24 -9.99 1.94 -0.37
CA ILE A 24 -10.32 1.33 -1.66
C ILE A 24 -9.29 1.82 -2.66
N LEU A 25 -8.62 0.90 -3.35
CA LEU A 25 -7.77 1.19 -4.49
C LEU A 25 -8.56 0.92 -5.76
N GLU A 26 -8.56 1.87 -6.69
CA GLU A 26 -9.28 1.78 -7.96
C GLU A 26 -8.29 1.94 -9.13
N ASN A 27 -8.38 1.02 -10.08
CA ASN A 27 -7.70 1.10 -11.37
C ASN A 27 -8.69 0.65 -12.45
N ASP A 28 -8.98 1.54 -13.40
CA ASP A 28 -10.04 1.36 -14.40
C ASP A 28 -11.38 0.91 -13.75
N ASP A 29 -11.92 -0.23 -14.19
CA ASP A 29 -13.17 -0.81 -13.69
C ASP A 29 -12.99 -1.71 -12.46
N VAL A 30 -11.76 -1.82 -11.93
CA VAL A 30 -11.45 -2.69 -10.79
C VAL A 30 -11.25 -1.88 -9.53
N ALA A 31 -11.90 -2.30 -8.45
CA ALA A 31 -11.73 -1.76 -7.11
C ALA A 31 -11.41 -2.88 -6.12
N VAL A 32 -10.42 -2.63 -5.26
CA VAL A 32 -10.03 -3.56 -4.19
C VAL A 32 -10.02 -2.81 -2.86
N GLU A 33 -10.78 -3.30 -1.89
CA GLU A 33 -10.75 -2.81 -0.51
C GLU A 33 -9.65 -3.54 0.26
N ILE A 34 -8.73 -2.79 0.87
CA ILE A 34 -7.61 -3.33 1.66
C ILE A 34 -7.37 -2.51 2.94
N PRO A 35 -7.04 -3.17 4.06
CA PRO A 35 -6.50 -2.49 5.23
C PRO A 35 -5.02 -2.15 4.98
N MET A 36 -4.65 -0.88 5.17
CA MET A 36 -3.27 -0.40 5.05
C MET A 36 -2.78 0.24 6.36
N TYR A 37 -1.50 0.03 6.67
CA TYR A 37 -0.84 0.78 7.75
C TYR A 37 -0.67 2.24 7.36
N ILE A 38 -0.91 3.12 8.33
CA ILE A 38 -0.59 4.55 8.17
C ILE A 38 0.82 4.76 8.71
N ASP A 39 1.77 4.89 7.80
CA ASP A 39 3.19 5.05 8.12
C ASP A 39 3.71 6.36 7.52
N SER A 40 3.99 7.34 8.37
CA SER A 40 4.58 8.62 7.93
C SER A 40 6.06 8.51 7.59
N GLY A 41 6.71 7.39 7.92
CA GLY A 41 8.12 7.12 7.58
C GLY A 41 8.30 6.52 6.19
N ALA A 42 7.23 6.25 5.46
CA ALA A 42 7.28 5.72 4.10
C ALA A 42 7.13 6.83 3.05
N ASP A 43 8.05 6.88 2.09
CA ASP A 43 7.97 7.82 0.95
C ASP A 43 6.91 7.40 -0.09
N VAL A 44 6.58 6.11 -0.14
CA VAL A 44 5.62 5.53 -1.08
C VAL A 44 4.72 4.51 -0.40
N SER A 45 3.45 4.44 -0.82
CA SER A 45 2.54 3.38 -0.39
C SER A 45 2.95 2.06 -1.03
N MET A 46 2.95 0.98 -0.25
CA MET A 46 3.25 -0.36 -0.75
C MET A 46 2.02 -1.26 -0.63
N ILE A 47 1.76 -2.05 -1.67
CA ILE A 47 0.76 -3.10 -1.63
C ILE A 47 1.38 -4.47 -1.89
N PRO A 48 0.84 -5.54 -1.28
CA PRO A 48 1.22 -6.89 -1.67
C PRO A 48 1.02 -7.11 -3.18
N PHE A 49 1.99 -7.74 -3.84
CA PHE A 49 1.98 -7.99 -5.29
C PHE A 49 0.65 -8.56 -5.82
N ARG A 50 0.04 -9.48 -5.06
CA ARG A 50 -1.26 -10.09 -5.40
C ARG A 50 -2.40 -9.06 -5.57
N PHE A 51 -2.38 -7.97 -4.80
CA PHE A 51 -3.38 -6.91 -4.91
C PHE A 51 -3.10 -6.01 -6.12
N GLY A 52 -1.83 -5.75 -6.44
CA GLY A 52 -1.48 -5.09 -7.70
C GLY A 52 -1.97 -5.88 -8.91
N ARG A 53 -1.79 -7.21 -8.90
CA ARG A 53 -2.35 -8.10 -9.94
C ARG A 53 -3.87 -8.08 -9.96
N ALA A 54 -4.52 -8.08 -8.79
CA ALA A 54 -5.97 -7.98 -8.69
C ALA A 54 -6.50 -6.67 -9.27
N LEU A 55 -5.79 -5.55 -9.09
CA LEU A 55 -6.07 -4.24 -9.71
C LEU A 55 -5.78 -4.20 -11.21
N GLY A 56 -5.35 -5.31 -11.82
CA GLY A 56 -5.06 -5.39 -13.24
C GLY A 56 -3.66 -4.90 -13.62
N PHE A 57 -2.80 -4.53 -12.65
CA PHE A 57 -1.45 -4.12 -12.97
C PHE A 57 -0.64 -5.26 -13.58
N LYS A 58 0.11 -4.90 -14.61
CA LYS A 58 1.07 -5.76 -15.30
C LYS A 58 2.41 -5.06 -15.35
N GLN A 59 3.44 -5.89 -15.47
CA GLN A 59 4.76 -5.41 -15.83
C GLN A 59 4.76 -5.18 -17.34
N GLU A 60 5.02 -3.96 -17.74
CA GLU A 60 5.21 -3.53 -19.12
C GLU A 60 6.71 -3.49 -19.45
N GLU A 61 7.07 -3.46 -20.73
CA GLU A 61 8.48 -3.49 -21.16
C GLU A 61 9.27 -2.26 -20.72
N ASP A 62 8.59 -1.12 -20.57
CA ASP A 62 9.14 0.17 -20.17
C ASP A 62 9.10 0.42 -18.64
N ASP A 63 8.63 -0.55 -17.86
CA ASP A 63 8.62 -0.43 -16.40
C ASP A 63 10.02 -0.50 -15.82
N ALA A 64 10.36 0.51 -15.02
CA ALA A 64 11.57 0.51 -14.21
C ALA A 64 11.37 -0.35 -12.95
N ILE A 65 12.03 -1.50 -12.89
CA ILE A 65 12.17 -2.28 -11.65
C ILE A 65 13.11 -1.52 -10.71
N GLN A 66 12.58 -1.15 -9.55
CA GLN A 66 13.32 -0.50 -8.47
C GLN A 66 13.45 -1.46 -7.29
N GLU A 67 14.36 -1.15 -6.36
CA GLU A 67 14.60 -1.95 -5.16
C GLU A 67 14.38 -1.08 -3.92
N ILE A 68 13.55 -1.55 -2.98
CA ILE A 68 13.37 -0.90 -1.67
C ILE A 68 14.06 -1.72 -0.59
N LYS A 69 14.76 -1.06 0.32
CA LYS A 69 15.46 -1.72 1.44
C LYS A 69 14.79 -1.33 2.74
N GLY A 70 14.28 -2.33 3.45
CA GLY A 70 13.77 -2.16 4.81
C GLY A 70 14.86 -2.34 5.87
N VAL A 71 14.42 -2.45 7.13
CA VAL A 71 15.30 -2.65 8.30
C VAL A 71 16.17 -3.91 8.19
N SER A 72 15.71 -4.95 7.47
CA SER A 72 16.46 -6.19 7.27
C SER A 72 17.64 -6.06 6.29
N GLY A 73 17.74 -4.96 5.54
CA GLY A 73 18.74 -4.75 4.49
C GLY A 73 18.52 -5.55 3.21
N ALA A 74 17.65 -6.58 3.23
CA ALA A 74 17.23 -7.28 2.03
C ALA A 74 16.42 -6.33 1.13
N GLY A 75 16.80 -6.26 -0.14
CA GLY A 75 16.09 -5.46 -1.12
C GLY A 75 14.92 -6.22 -1.70
N VAL A 76 13.77 -5.56 -1.77
CA VAL A 76 12.55 -6.08 -2.37
C VAL A 76 12.33 -5.33 -3.68
N PRO A 77 12.24 -6.03 -4.82
CA PRO A 77 11.95 -5.39 -6.09
C PRO A 77 10.49 -4.90 -6.13
N TYR A 78 10.26 -3.74 -6.71
CA TYR A 78 8.93 -3.17 -6.91
C TYR A 78 8.86 -2.34 -8.20
N ILE A 79 7.64 -2.07 -8.64
CA ILE A 79 7.35 -1.22 -9.80
C ILE A 79 6.34 -0.16 -9.35
N LEU A 80 6.58 1.10 -9.68
CA LEU A 80 5.64 2.17 -9.37
C LEU A 80 4.49 2.18 -10.37
N LYS A 81 3.25 2.10 -9.87
CA LYS A 81 2.03 2.25 -10.66
C LYS A 81 1.17 3.37 -10.10
N GLU A 82 0.51 4.12 -10.98
CA GLU A 82 -0.52 5.09 -10.57
C GLU A 82 -1.82 4.35 -10.25
N VAL A 83 -2.48 4.74 -9.16
CA VAL A 83 -3.76 4.18 -8.72
C VAL A 83 -4.61 5.29 -8.11
N THR A 84 -5.93 5.15 -8.18
CA THR A 84 -6.84 6.03 -7.44
C THR A 84 -7.08 5.46 -6.05
N LEU A 85 -6.61 6.17 -5.03
CA LEU A 85 -6.87 5.89 -3.62
C LEU A 85 -8.16 6.56 -3.17
N ARG A 86 -9.08 5.77 -2.62
CA ARG A 86 -10.27 6.22 -1.90
C ARG A 86 -10.09 6.02 -0.42
N LEU A 87 -10.06 7.14 0.30
CA LEU A 87 -9.91 7.16 1.76
C LEU A 87 -10.78 8.28 2.34
N ASN A 88 -11.68 7.91 3.25
CA ASN A 88 -12.53 8.84 3.98
C ASN A 88 -13.32 9.80 3.05
N GLY A 89 -13.93 9.23 2.00
CA GLY A 89 -14.70 9.98 1.00
C GLY A 89 -13.87 10.80 0.00
N LYS A 90 -12.55 10.86 0.16
CA LYS A 90 -11.65 11.54 -0.79
C LYS A 90 -11.14 10.55 -1.84
N ARG A 91 -10.99 11.04 -3.07
CA ARG A 91 -10.33 10.34 -4.17
C ARG A 91 -9.01 11.06 -4.47
N LEU A 92 -7.91 10.32 -4.47
CA LEU A 92 -6.56 10.84 -4.65
C LEU A 92 -5.84 9.98 -5.68
N LYS A 93 -5.25 10.59 -6.71
CA LYS A 93 -4.29 9.89 -7.56
C LYS A 93 -2.97 9.77 -6.80
N VAL A 94 -2.48 8.54 -6.62
CA VAL A 94 -1.26 8.25 -5.88
C VAL A 94 -0.40 7.25 -6.66
N ARG A 95 0.88 7.16 -6.30
CA ARG A 95 1.74 6.08 -6.76
C ARG A 95 1.83 5.01 -5.67
N THR A 96 1.69 3.76 -6.07
CA THR A 96 1.91 2.60 -5.20
C THR A 96 3.03 1.73 -5.77
N ALA A 97 3.80 1.15 -4.86
CA ALA A 97 4.79 0.11 -5.10
C ALA A 97 4.19 -1.28 -4.83
#